data_AF-A0A0P7UCY0-F1
#
_entry.id   AF-A0A0P7UCY0-F1
#
_cell.length_a   1.000
_cell.length_b   1.000
_cell.length_c   1.000
_cell.angle_alpha   90.00
_cell.angle_beta   90.00
_cell.angle_gamma   90.00
#
_symmetry.space_group_name_H-M   'P 1'
#
loop_
_entity.id
_entity.type
_entity.pdbx_description
1 polymer ?
#
loop_
_entity_poly.entity_id
_entity_poly.type
_entity_poly.pdbx_seq_one_letter_code
_entity_poly.pdbx_strand_id
1 'polypeptide(L)'
;MDTKVIVPVKNSKAFLVSAYLDERFSPRMLRIISIVDQASWTQFYCHFCNGSKAISTRAEVAFHPENFGFPYSTADILCQVPLEAGVVSSVSVTVGLEPYPGSPFLPIRSLKRVSSGAFHRNFTVCISTLFGNYSNVLQFVQSLEMYRILGAQKVLIYKSDCSSILQKVLDYYSSEGLVEVIAWNIHHHLNVSKSWKPSLDPGDVHYYGQITALNDCVYRNMGISRYVVLNDIDEVVVPVLHNNWADMMSYLSMGHLGTESFFFENNVFRHRVVGDDSKFDLWADVPGVNILRHVHREPLRFLAFNARKMIVNPRAVVRISVHKVPWQMGARLRVPGSVARLHHCRNDDDLWVRDSELIRDTSLWKYSAALIKNVNCVISHVLKS
;
A
#
# COMPACT_ATOMS: atom_id res chain seq x y z
N MET A 1 6.32 22.92 0.21
CA MET A 1 5.30 23.17 -0.83
C MET A 1 4.42 21.94 -0.87
N ASP A 2 3.13 22.06 -0.52
CA ASP A 2 2.16 20.97 -0.60
C ASP A 2 2.01 20.55 -2.07
N THR A 3 2.73 19.50 -2.48
CA THR A 3 2.43 18.82 -3.74
C THR A 3 1.09 18.13 -3.56
N LYS A 4 0.01 18.75 -4.05
CA LYS A 4 -1.33 18.15 -4.06
C LYS A 4 -1.24 16.78 -4.73
N VAL A 5 -1.43 15.72 -3.95
CA VAL A 5 -1.38 14.34 -4.42
C VAL A 5 -2.65 13.95 -5.18
N ILE A 6 -3.74 14.66 -4.95
CA ILE A 6 -5.05 14.42 -5.58
C ILE A 6 -5.48 15.71 -6.28
N VAL A 7 -5.80 15.59 -7.57
CA VAL A 7 -6.09 16.73 -8.46
C VAL A 7 -7.48 16.55 -9.07
N PRO A 8 -8.47 17.41 -8.73
CA PRO A 8 -9.81 17.30 -9.31
C PRO A 8 -9.82 17.68 -10.79
N VAL A 9 -10.58 16.94 -11.60
CA VAL A 9 -10.84 17.27 -13.00
C VAL A 9 -12.06 18.19 -13.07
N LYS A 10 -11.85 19.42 -13.56
CA LYS A 10 -12.89 20.46 -13.64
C LYS A 10 -14.11 19.96 -14.42
N ASN A 11 -15.31 20.31 -13.92
CA ASN A 11 -16.60 19.92 -14.49
C ASN A 11 -16.83 18.40 -14.58
N SER A 12 -16.28 17.64 -13.64
CA SER A 12 -16.48 16.19 -13.58
C SER A 12 -16.42 15.67 -12.14
N LYS A 13 -16.83 14.42 -11.94
CA LYS A 13 -16.66 13.66 -10.70
C LYS A 13 -15.45 12.72 -10.79
N ALA A 14 -14.29 13.29 -11.09
CA ALA A 14 -13.03 12.55 -11.19
C ALA A 14 -11.87 13.29 -10.53
N PHE A 15 -10.96 12.51 -9.96
CA PHE A 15 -9.75 12.98 -9.29
C PHE A 15 -8.56 12.18 -9.79
N LEU A 16 -7.51 12.86 -10.18
CA LEU A 16 -6.28 12.26 -10.67
C LEU A 16 -5.26 12.17 -9.54
N VAL A 17 -4.48 11.10 -9.49
CA VAL A 17 -3.45 10.89 -8.46
C VAL A 17 -2.04 10.98 -9.05
N SER A 18 -1.79 10.22 -10.11
CA SER A 18 -0.44 10.11 -10.68
C SER A 18 -0.48 9.59 -12.12
N ALA A 19 0.48 10.03 -12.93
CA ALA A 19 0.58 9.70 -14.34
C ALA A 19 1.89 8.95 -14.63
N TYR A 20 1.78 7.80 -15.32
CA TYR A 20 2.90 6.93 -15.64
C TYR A 20 2.90 6.60 -17.13
N LEU A 21 4.05 6.75 -17.78
CA LEU A 21 4.24 6.22 -19.12
C LEU A 21 4.51 4.72 -19.01
N ASP A 22 3.50 3.90 -19.33
CA ASP A 22 3.51 2.45 -19.16
C ASP A 22 4.01 1.77 -20.44
N GLU A 23 5.29 1.40 -20.44
CA GLU A 23 5.98 0.79 -21.59
C GLU A 23 5.80 -0.74 -21.66
N ARG A 24 5.00 -1.33 -20.76
CA ARG A 24 4.75 -2.79 -20.75
C ARG A 24 3.81 -3.23 -21.88
N PHE A 25 3.08 -2.29 -22.48
CA PHE A 25 2.12 -2.54 -23.55
C PHE A 25 2.54 -1.82 -24.83
N SER A 26 2.15 -2.38 -25.98
CA SER A 26 2.30 -1.78 -27.30
C SER A 26 0.91 -1.58 -27.91
N PRO A 27 0.52 -0.35 -28.32
CA PRO A 27 1.31 0.88 -28.29
C PRO A 27 1.57 1.40 -26.86
N ARG A 28 2.55 2.31 -26.71
CA ARG A 28 2.86 2.95 -25.41
C ARG A 28 1.64 3.72 -24.92
N MET A 29 1.24 3.45 -23.68
CA MET A 29 0.06 4.07 -23.08
C MET A 29 0.47 4.92 -21.88
N LEU A 30 -0.06 6.13 -21.80
CA LEU A 30 -0.08 6.88 -20.55
C LEU A 30 -1.18 6.31 -19.67
N ARG A 31 -0.82 5.89 -18.46
CA ARG A 31 -1.77 5.46 -17.43
C ARG A 31 -1.84 6.48 -16.32
N ILE A 32 -3.03 7.00 -16.07
CA ILE A 32 -3.29 7.96 -14.99
C ILE A 32 -4.14 7.26 -13.93
N ILE A 33 -3.54 6.98 -12.77
CA ILE A 33 -4.25 6.40 -11.63
C ILE A 33 -5.19 7.47 -11.07
N SER A 34 -6.46 7.12 -10.97
CA SER A 34 -7.54 8.07 -10.72
C SER A 34 -8.62 7.48 -9.81
N ILE A 35 -9.49 8.35 -9.30
CA ILE A 35 -10.70 8.03 -8.55
C ILE A 35 -11.88 8.63 -9.32
N VAL A 36 -12.84 7.82 -9.72
CA VAL A 36 -13.92 8.24 -10.62
C VAL A 36 -15.26 7.70 -10.13
N ASP A 37 -16.29 8.56 -10.12
CA ASP A 37 -17.68 8.17 -9.86
C ASP A 37 -18.20 7.26 -10.98
N GLN A 38 -18.60 6.03 -10.64
CA GLN A 38 -18.98 5.05 -11.66
C GLN A 38 -20.29 5.40 -12.38
N ALA A 39 -21.20 6.11 -11.73
CA ALA A 39 -22.54 6.38 -12.26
C ALA A 39 -22.59 7.63 -13.16
N SER A 40 -21.76 8.64 -12.89
CA SER A 40 -21.84 9.96 -13.53
C SER A 40 -20.57 10.36 -14.28
N TRP A 41 -19.71 9.41 -14.65
CA TRP A 41 -18.48 9.73 -15.40
C TRP A 41 -18.80 10.23 -16.82
N THR A 42 -17.92 11.08 -17.34
CA THR A 42 -18.01 11.68 -18.68
C THR A 42 -16.76 11.38 -19.49
N GLN A 43 -16.80 11.57 -20.80
CA GLN A 43 -15.61 11.43 -21.64
C GLN A 43 -14.49 12.39 -21.19
N PHE A 44 -13.27 11.86 -21.06
CA PHE A 44 -12.07 12.64 -20.77
C PHE A 44 -11.15 12.75 -21.99
N TYR A 45 -10.33 13.78 -21.99
CA TYR A 45 -9.28 14.02 -22.98
C TYR A 45 -7.97 14.31 -22.27
N CYS A 46 -6.89 13.67 -22.72
CA CYS A 46 -5.54 13.97 -22.29
C CYS A 46 -4.92 15.00 -23.22
N HIS A 47 -4.37 16.07 -22.66
CA HIS A 47 -3.69 17.12 -23.37
C HIS A 47 -2.19 17.04 -23.07
N PHE A 48 -1.41 16.81 -24.11
CA PHE A 48 0.05 16.79 -24.07
C PHE A 48 0.59 18.12 -24.58
N CYS A 49 1.43 18.78 -23.79
CA CYS A 49 2.10 20.02 -24.22
C CYS A 49 3.43 19.70 -24.89
N ASN A 50 3.59 20.15 -26.14
CA ASN A 50 4.86 20.19 -26.84
C ASN A 50 5.14 21.65 -27.25
N GLY A 51 5.72 22.44 -26.35
CA GLY A 51 5.91 23.88 -26.57
C GLY A 51 4.59 24.65 -26.62
N SER A 52 4.26 25.25 -27.75
CA SER A 52 3.11 26.14 -27.94
C SER A 52 1.80 25.45 -28.37
N LYS A 53 1.83 24.16 -28.72
CA LYS A 53 0.63 23.42 -29.15
C LYS A 53 0.30 22.29 -28.16
N ALA A 54 -0.97 22.27 -27.73
CA ALA A 54 -1.53 21.12 -27.01
C ALA A 54 -2.01 20.08 -28.02
N ILE A 55 -1.61 18.83 -27.85
CA ILE A 55 -2.13 17.71 -28.62
C ILE A 55 -3.08 16.94 -27.71
N SER A 56 -4.35 16.88 -28.11
CA SER A 56 -5.41 16.23 -27.34
C SER A 56 -5.66 14.82 -27.88
N THR A 57 -5.76 13.85 -26.99
CA THR A 57 -6.22 12.49 -27.31
C THR A 57 -7.43 12.12 -26.46
N ARG A 58 -8.32 11.30 -27.01
CA ARG A 58 -9.45 10.76 -26.28
C ARG A 58 -8.95 9.75 -25.25
N ALA A 59 -9.40 9.84 -24.01
CA ALA A 59 -9.04 8.90 -22.97
C ALA A 59 -10.00 7.70 -22.92
N GLU A 60 -9.48 6.53 -22.57
CA GLU A 60 -10.27 5.37 -22.16
C GLU A 60 -10.28 5.30 -20.62
N VAL A 61 -11.46 5.11 -20.02
CA VAL A 61 -11.59 4.94 -18.56
C VAL A 61 -11.75 3.47 -18.26
N ALA A 62 -10.78 2.90 -17.56
CA ALA A 62 -10.77 1.49 -17.22
C ALA A 62 -10.87 1.31 -15.70
N PHE A 63 -12.07 1.03 -15.23
CA PHE A 63 -12.37 0.84 -13.80
C PHE A 63 -11.70 -0.40 -13.23
N HIS A 64 -11.24 -0.29 -11.98
CA HIS A 64 -10.82 -1.46 -11.20
C HIS A 64 -12.07 -2.21 -10.71
N PRO A 65 -12.02 -3.55 -10.66
CA PRO A 65 -13.22 -4.36 -10.44
C PRO A 65 -13.76 -4.31 -9.00
N GLU A 66 -12.97 -3.84 -8.03
CA GLU A 66 -13.37 -3.81 -6.62
C GLU A 66 -13.53 -2.36 -6.13
N ASN A 67 -14.79 -1.98 -5.85
CA ASN A 67 -15.18 -0.74 -5.19
C ASN A 67 -16.03 -0.98 -3.94
N PHE A 68 -16.29 -2.23 -3.58
CA PHE A 68 -17.04 -2.63 -2.38
C PHE A 68 -18.43 -1.99 -2.22
N GLY A 69 -19.07 -1.63 -3.34
CA GLY A 69 -20.39 -0.97 -3.35
C GLY A 69 -20.36 0.54 -3.10
N PHE A 70 -19.18 1.15 -3.02
CA PHE A 70 -19.03 2.61 -2.94
C PHE A 70 -19.14 3.27 -4.33
N PRO A 71 -19.69 4.49 -4.43
CA PRO A 71 -19.95 5.13 -5.72
C PRO A 71 -18.68 5.49 -6.50
N TYR A 72 -17.62 5.92 -5.80
CA TYR A 72 -16.33 6.18 -6.41
C TYR A 72 -15.44 4.93 -6.38
N SER A 73 -14.80 4.65 -7.52
CA SER A 73 -13.86 3.55 -7.68
C SER A 73 -12.51 4.03 -8.18
N THR A 74 -11.46 3.26 -7.87
CA THR A 74 -10.18 3.39 -8.53
C THR A 74 -10.34 3.09 -10.02
N ALA A 75 -9.81 3.96 -10.88
CA ALA A 75 -9.83 3.78 -12.31
C ALA A 75 -8.50 4.20 -12.93
N ASP A 76 -8.16 3.57 -14.04
CA ASP A 76 -7.07 4.03 -14.89
C ASP A 76 -7.66 4.88 -16.02
N ILE A 77 -7.26 6.14 -16.13
CA ILE A 77 -7.52 6.96 -17.32
C ILE A 77 -6.34 6.71 -18.26
N LEU A 78 -6.61 6.04 -19.38
CA LEU A 78 -5.63 5.56 -20.35
C LEU A 78 -5.64 6.46 -21.58
N CYS A 79 -4.46 6.92 -21.98
CA CYS A 79 -4.31 7.81 -23.12
C CYS A 79 -3.17 7.32 -24.01
N GLN A 80 -3.45 7.13 -25.29
CA GLN A 80 -2.41 6.85 -26.27
C GLN A 80 -1.59 8.12 -26.48
N VAL A 81 -0.26 8.01 -26.31
CA VAL A 81 0.65 9.15 -26.54
C VAL A 81 0.88 9.28 -28.05
N PRO A 82 0.46 10.40 -28.70
CA PRO A 82 0.67 10.60 -30.13
C PRO A 82 2.16 10.70 -30.48
N LEU A 83 2.58 10.21 -31.64
CA LEU A 83 3.98 10.29 -32.08
C LEU A 83 4.44 11.76 -32.20
N GLU A 84 3.53 12.64 -32.60
CA GLU A 84 3.73 14.07 -32.78
C GLU A 84 3.98 14.81 -31.46
N ALA A 85 3.57 14.21 -30.33
CA ALA A 85 3.80 14.78 -29.01
C ALA A 85 5.27 14.68 -28.56
N GLY A 86 6.07 13.85 -29.24
CA GLY A 86 7.49 13.69 -28.93
C GLY A 86 7.72 13.21 -27.49
N VAL A 87 8.63 13.87 -26.78
CA VAL A 87 8.90 13.58 -25.37
C VAL A 87 7.90 14.34 -24.50
N VAL A 88 6.99 13.60 -23.86
CA VAL A 88 5.97 14.16 -22.96
C VAL A 88 6.43 14.11 -21.51
N SER A 89 6.48 15.26 -20.84
CA SER A 89 6.86 15.38 -19.42
C SER A 89 5.68 15.62 -18.49
N SER A 90 4.54 16.06 -19.02
CA SER A 90 3.34 16.34 -18.26
C SER A 90 2.07 16.12 -19.08
N VAL A 91 0.95 15.88 -18.40
CA VAL A 91 -0.38 15.72 -19.00
C VAL A 91 -1.40 16.58 -18.23
N SER A 92 -2.34 17.19 -18.95
CA SER A 92 -3.58 17.71 -18.35
C SER A 92 -4.75 16.84 -18.79
N VAL A 93 -5.74 16.63 -17.91
CA VAL A 93 -6.95 15.89 -18.25
C VAL A 93 -8.16 16.80 -18.09
N THR A 94 -9.01 16.88 -19.10
CA THR A 94 -10.27 17.64 -19.04
C THR A 94 -11.41 16.86 -19.67
N VAL A 95 -12.64 17.38 -19.58
CA VAL A 95 -13.82 16.83 -20.27
C VAL A 95 -14.02 17.43 -21.67
N GLY A 96 -13.25 18.45 -22.04
CA GLY A 96 -13.30 19.11 -23.34
C GLY A 96 -12.22 18.65 -24.30
N LEU A 97 -12.44 18.84 -25.61
CA LEU A 97 -11.43 18.56 -26.64
C LEU A 97 -10.20 19.49 -26.54
N GLU A 98 -10.39 20.66 -25.94
CA GLU A 98 -9.36 21.67 -25.70
C GLU A 98 -9.11 21.85 -24.20
N PRO A 99 -7.85 22.11 -23.78
CA PRO A 99 -7.53 22.33 -22.37
C PRO A 99 -8.19 23.61 -21.86
N TYR A 100 -8.77 23.57 -20.66
CA TYR A 100 -9.31 24.77 -20.03
C TYR A 100 -8.18 25.67 -19.51
N PRO A 101 -8.33 27.00 -19.53
CA PRO A 101 -7.39 27.91 -18.88
C PRO A 101 -7.18 27.55 -17.41
N GLY A 102 -5.91 27.42 -17.00
CA GLY A 102 -5.54 27.06 -15.63
C GLY A 102 -5.72 25.58 -15.26
N SER A 103 -5.91 24.69 -16.23
CA SER A 103 -5.97 23.25 -15.95
C SER A 103 -4.65 22.75 -15.37
N PRO A 104 -4.67 21.96 -14.28
CA PRO A 104 -3.46 21.46 -13.65
C PRO A 104 -2.79 20.40 -14.53
N PHE A 105 -1.46 20.46 -14.60
CA PHE A 105 -0.64 19.45 -15.26
C PHE A 105 -0.06 18.47 -14.24
N LEU A 106 -0.21 17.19 -14.52
CA LEU A 106 0.46 16.12 -13.78
C LEU A 106 1.80 15.81 -14.42
N PRO A 107 2.90 15.70 -13.64
CA PRO A 107 4.16 15.20 -14.17
C PRO A 107 4.02 13.73 -14.56
N ILE A 108 4.48 13.39 -15.77
CA ILE A 108 4.52 12.02 -16.27
C ILE A 108 5.80 11.36 -15.79
N ARG A 109 5.64 10.27 -15.04
CA ARG A 109 6.77 9.45 -14.59
C ARG A 109 7.06 8.40 -15.64
N SER A 110 8.26 8.46 -16.22
CA SER A 110 8.71 7.45 -17.16
C SER A 110 9.10 6.18 -16.40
N LEU A 111 8.44 5.07 -16.72
CA LEU A 111 8.77 3.75 -16.19
C LEU A 111 9.86 3.11 -17.05
N LYS A 112 11.01 3.79 -17.23
CA LYS A 112 12.11 3.17 -17.97
C LYS A 112 12.50 1.89 -17.25
N ARG A 113 12.52 0.79 -17.98
CA ARG A 113 13.19 -0.44 -17.53
C ARG A 113 14.65 -0.06 -17.37
N VAL A 114 15.11 0.11 -16.12
CA VAL A 114 16.53 0.38 -15.85
C VAL A 114 17.32 -0.73 -16.53
N SER A 115 18.12 -0.35 -17.53
CA SER A 115 18.86 -1.27 -18.41
C SER A 115 19.98 -2.00 -17.66
N SER A 116 20.42 -1.46 -16.52
CA SER A 116 21.19 -2.21 -15.54
C SER A 116 20.23 -2.96 -14.62
N GLY A 117 20.30 -4.28 -14.55
CA GLY A 117 19.50 -5.13 -13.64
C GLY A 117 19.64 -4.86 -12.13
N ALA A 118 20.21 -3.72 -11.73
CA ALA A 118 20.28 -3.26 -10.36
C ALA A 118 18.99 -2.53 -9.97
N PHE A 119 18.15 -3.17 -9.17
CA PHE A 119 17.15 -2.45 -8.39
C PHE A 119 17.87 -1.62 -7.32
N HIS A 120 17.44 -0.38 -7.09
CA HIS A 120 17.96 0.42 -5.97
C HIS A 120 17.61 -0.20 -4.62
N ARG A 121 16.51 -0.96 -4.56
CA ARG A 121 15.99 -1.61 -3.36
C ARG A 121 15.48 -3.01 -3.68
N ASN A 122 15.69 -3.96 -2.77
CA ASN A 122 15.06 -5.28 -2.84
C ASN A 122 13.61 -5.21 -2.38
N PHE A 123 13.33 -4.51 -1.27
CA PHE A 123 11.99 -4.46 -0.69
C PHE A 123 11.58 -3.03 -0.34
N THR A 124 10.37 -2.67 -0.77
CA THR A 124 9.64 -1.50 -0.27
C THR A 124 8.30 -1.94 0.31
N VAL A 125 7.95 -1.45 1.49
CA VAL A 125 6.63 -1.67 2.10
C VAL A 125 5.71 -0.51 1.76
N CYS A 126 4.46 -0.82 1.41
CA CYS A 126 3.42 0.15 1.09
C CYS A 126 2.30 0.02 2.13
N ILE A 127 2.08 1.08 2.89
CA ILE A 127 0.97 1.23 3.85
C ILE A 127 -0.04 2.20 3.26
N SER A 128 -1.25 1.72 2.99
CA SER A 128 -2.17 2.37 2.05
C SER A 128 -2.84 3.63 2.55
N THR A 129 -3.28 3.70 3.81
CA THR A 129 -3.91 4.89 4.39
C THR A 129 -3.74 4.87 5.91
N LEU A 130 -3.12 5.91 6.47
CA LEU A 130 -3.07 6.19 7.90
C LEU A 130 -4.09 7.28 8.21
N PHE A 131 -5.12 6.96 8.99
CA PHE A 131 -6.26 7.83 9.23
C PHE A 131 -6.88 7.60 10.63
N GLY A 132 -7.87 8.41 11.01
CA GLY A 132 -8.67 8.25 12.21
C GLY A 132 -7.92 8.64 13.49
N ASN A 133 -6.99 9.59 13.41
CA ASN A 133 -6.11 9.98 14.52
C ASN A 133 -5.34 8.77 15.09
N TYR A 134 -4.81 7.92 14.21
CA TYR A 134 -4.11 6.69 14.60
C TYR A 134 -3.04 6.96 15.67
N SER A 135 -3.09 6.19 16.75
CA SER A 135 -2.33 6.42 17.99
C SER A 135 -1.75 5.16 18.63
N ASN A 136 -1.78 4.03 17.92
CA ASN A 136 -1.13 2.79 18.36
C ASN A 136 0.39 2.87 18.10
N VAL A 137 1.07 3.74 18.85
CA VAL A 137 2.47 4.15 18.62
C VAL A 137 3.43 2.98 18.79
N LEU A 138 3.27 2.19 19.87
CA LEU A 138 4.16 1.07 20.16
C LEU A 138 4.10 -0.01 19.07
N GLN A 139 2.91 -0.38 18.61
CA GLN A 139 2.77 -1.34 17.52
C GLN A 139 3.34 -0.78 16.22
N PHE A 140 3.10 0.50 15.92
CA PHE A 140 3.65 1.16 14.74
C PHE A 140 5.18 1.09 14.67
N VAL A 141 5.86 1.45 15.77
CA VAL A 141 7.33 1.37 15.88
C VAL A 141 7.80 -0.08 15.70
N GLN A 142 7.15 -1.04 16.36
CA GLN A 142 7.51 -2.45 16.21
C GLN A 142 7.31 -2.95 14.77
N SER A 143 6.25 -2.54 14.07
CA SER A 143 6.04 -2.92 12.68
C SER A 143 7.13 -2.37 11.76
N LEU A 144 7.50 -1.09 11.90
CA LEU A 144 8.59 -0.49 11.11
C LEU A 144 9.94 -1.16 11.36
N GLU A 145 10.26 -1.43 12.63
CA GLU A 145 11.49 -2.16 12.97
C GLU A 145 11.47 -3.60 12.47
N MET A 146 10.32 -4.27 12.53
CA MET A 146 10.17 -5.60 11.93
C MET A 146 10.40 -5.56 10.41
N TYR A 147 9.85 -4.57 9.70
CA TYR A 147 10.10 -4.42 8.26
C TYR A 147 11.60 -4.21 7.98
N ARG A 148 12.28 -3.36 8.77
CA ARG A 148 13.73 -3.14 8.66
C ARG A 148 14.51 -4.43 8.92
N ILE A 149 14.20 -5.16 9.99
CA ILE A 149 14.84 -6.45 10.34
C ILE A 149 14.65 -7.49 9.22
N LEU A 150 13.47 -7.51 8.59
CA LEU A 150 13.14 -8.45 7.52
C LEU A 150 13.75 -8.07 6.16
N GLY A 151 14.31 -6.87 6.02
CA GLY A 151 15.05 -6.41 4.85
C GLY A 151 14.41 -5.27 4.05
N ALA A 152 13.39 -4.60 4.58
CA ALA A 152 12.81 -3.41 3.96
C ALA A 152 13.83 -2.26 3.94
N GLN A 153 13.98 -1.63 2.77
CA GLN A 153 14.85 -0.46 2.59
C GLN A 153 14.06 0.85 2.51
N LYS A 154 12.75 0.75 2.27
CA LYS A 154 11.84 1.90 2.28
C LYS A 154 10.45 1.47 2.72
N VAL A 155 9.75 2.38 3.39
CA VAL A 155 8.33 2.27 3.71
C VAL A 155 7.62 3.52 3.19
N LEU A 156 6.64 3.36 2.31
CA LEU A 156 5.77 4.44 1.85
C LEU A 156 4.48 4.39 2.65
N ILE A 157 4.12 5.52 3.27
CA ILE A 157 2.93 5.66 4.09
C ILE A 157 2.09 6.80 3.55
N TYR A 158 0.90 6.48 3.07
CA TYR A 158 -0.09 7.45 2.63
C TYR A 158 -0.85 7.94 3.86
N LYS A 159 -0.65 9.19 4.25
CA LYS A 159 -1.12 9.73 5.52
C LYS A 159 -2.23 10.75 5.29
N SER A 160 -3.40 10.48 5.86
CA SER A 160 -4.48 11.45 6.01
C SER A 160 -4.32 12.22 7.32
N ASP A 161 -4.23 11.51 8.44
CA ASP A 161 -4.02 12.08 9.76
C ASP A 161 -3.35 11.06 10.71
N CYS A 162 -2.85 11.55 11.85
CA CYS A 162 -2.36 10.73 12.95
C CYS A 162 -2.28 11.55 14.24
N SER A 163 -2.08 10.88 15.37
CA SER A 163 -1.79 11.55 16.63
C SER A 163 -0.47 12.33 16.59
N SER A 164 -0.33 13.33 17.45
CA SER A 164 0.89 14.16 17.57
C SER A 164 2.12 13.33 17.97
N ILE A 165 1.94 12.33 18.82
CA ILE A 165 3.03 11.41 19.22
C ILE A 165 3.48 10.58 18.01
N LEU A 166 2.53 10.06 17.23
CA LEU A 166 2.88 9.31 16.03
C LEU A 166 3.52 10.19 14.95
N GLN A 167 3.15 11.47 14.88
CA GLN A 167 3.80 12.42 13.98
C GLN A 167 5.30 12.52 14.27
N LYS A 168 5.71 12.62 15.55
CA LYS A 168 7.13 12.64 15.93
C LYS A 168 7.86 11.36 15.49
N VAL A 169 7.22 10.20 15.60
CA VAL A 169 7.77 8.92 15.13
C VAL A 169 7.93 8.90 13.61
N LEU A 170 6.94 9.37 12.87
CA LEU A 170 7.03 9.49 11.41
C LEU A 170 8.16 10.43 10.99
N ASP A 171 8.34 11.56 11.69
CA ASP A 171 9.40 12.54 11.40
C ASP A 171 10.79 11.92 11.64
N TYR A 172 10.96 11.19 12.75
CA TYR A 172 12.17 10.43 13.04
C TYR A 172 12.53 9.48 11.89
N TYR A 173 11.62 8.59 11.50
CA TYR A 173 11.89 7.61 10.44
C TYR A 173 12.01 8.22 9.04
N SER A 174 11.38 9.37 8.81
CA SER A 174 11.56 10.14 7.57
C SER A 174 12.96 10.75 7.51
N SER A 175 13.46 11.28 8.63
CA SER A 175 14.82 11.82 8.74
C SER A 175 15.91 10.75 8.57
N GLU A 176 15.67 9.52 9.06
CA GLU A 176 16.53 8.36 8.82
C GLU A 176 16.45 7.83 7.37
N GLY A 177 15.49 8.31 6.58
CA GLY A 177 15.28 7.88 5.21
C GLY A 177 14.53 6.54 5.06
N LEU A 178 14.14 5.87 6.14
CA LEU A 178 13.35 4.63 6.06
C LEU A 178 11.92 4.91 5.56
N VAL A 179 11.26 5.93 6.11
CA VAL A 179 9.88 6.26 5.76
C VAL A 179 9.83 7.38 4.71
N GLU A 180 8.86 7.32 3.82
CA GLU A 180 8.41 8.43 2.97
C GLU A 180 6.92 8.60 3.19
N VAL A 181 6.55 9.75 3.76
CA VAL A 181 5.15 10.10 3.98
C VAL A 181 4.59 10.75 2.72
N ILE A 182 3.56 10.15 2.16
CA ILE A 182 2.78 10.71 1.05
C ILE A 182 1.54 11.37 1.64
N ALA A 183 1.39 12.69 1.47
CA ALA A 183 0.19 13.39 1.91
C ALA A 183 -1.05 12.85 1.18
N TRP A 184 -2.06 12.39 1.91
CA TRP A 184 -3.23 11.72 1.35
C TRP A 184 -4.52 12.44 1.74
N ASN A 185 -4.69 13.65 1.20
CA ASN A 185 -5.74 14.57 1.58
C ASN A 185 -7.08 14.31 0.87
N ILE A 186 -7.44 13.04 0.68
CA ILE A 186 -8.65 12.61 -0.05
C ILE A 186 -9.95 13.12 0.59
N HIS A 187 -9.95 13.32 1.90
CA HIS A 187 -11.09 13.78 2.69
C HIS A 187 -11.47 15.25 2.41
N HIS A 188 -10.59 16.03 1.76
CA HIS A 188 -10.95 17.37 1.27
C HIS A 188 -11.74 17.32 -0.04
N HIS A 189 -11.84 16.16 -0.68
CA HIS A 189 -12.42 15.98 -2.01
C HIS A 189 -13.65 15.07 -2.01
N LEU A 190 -13.66 14.08 -1.12
CA LEU A 190 -14.69 13.03 -1.04
C LEU A 190 -15.09 12.80 0.41
N ASN A 191 -16.35 12.42 0.63
CA ASN A 191 -16.78 11.87 1.91
C ASN A 191 -16.20 10.45 2.05
N VAL A 192 -15.18 10.27 2.86
CA VAL A 192 -14.45 8.99 2.97
C VAL A 192 -15.08 8.06 3.99
N SER A 193 -15.15 6.76 3.64
CA SER A 193 -15.52 5.73 4.60
C SER A 193 -14.30 5.17 5.34
N LYS A 194 -14.52 4.81 6.60
CA LYS A 194 -13.61 4.09 7.51
C LYS A 194 -13.87 2.58 7.52
N SER A 195 -14.83 2.10 6.72
CA SER A 195 -15.27 0.70 6.72
C SER A 195 -15.26 0.08 5.33
N TRP A 196 -15.37 -1.25 5.30
CA TRP A 196 -15.34 -2.05 4.07
C TRP A 196 -16.68 -2.06 3.33
N LYS A 197 -17.75 -1.54 3.97
CA LYS A 197 -19.10 -1.51 3.41
C LYS A 197 -19.78 -0.16 3.65
N PRO A 198 -20.51 0.38 2.66
CA PRO A 198 -21.32 1.59 2.85
C PRO A 198 -22.38 1.45 3.96
N SER A 199 -22.88 0.24 4.20
CA SER A 199 -23.88 -0.02 5.24
C SER A 199 -23.33 0.06 6.67
N LEU A 200 -22.01 -0.08 6.85
CA LEU A 200 -21.35 0.00 8.16
C LEU A 200 -20.82 1.41 8.43
N ASP A 201 -20.33 2.07 7.39
CA ASP A 201 -19.93 3.47 7.43
C ASP A 201 -20.14 4.09 6.03
N PRO A 202 -21.21 4.88 5.84
CA PRO A 202 -21.52 5.48 4.55
C PRO A 202 -20.41 6.41 4.06
N GLY A 203 -20.28 6.52 2.74
CA GLY A 203 -19.31 7.41 2.13
C GLY A 203 -19.25 7.24 0.61
N ASP A 204 -18.41 8.05 -0.01
CA ASP A 204 -18.16 8.06 -1.43
C ASP A 204 -17.13 7.00 -1.84
N VAL A 205 -16.17 6.68 -0.96
CA VAL A 205 -15.02 5.83 -1.28
C VAL A 205 -14.60 4.94 -0.11
N HIS A 206 -14.25 3.69 -0.46
CA HIS A 206 -13.79 2.63 0.45
C HIS A 206 -12.45 2.97 1.14
N TYR A 207 -12.40 2.87 2.47
CA TYR A 207 -11.19 3.07 3.33
C TYR A 207 -10.25 4.19 2.87
N TYR A 208 -10.77 5.42 2.79
CA TYR A 208 -9.98 6.57 2.37
C TYR A 208 -9.29 6.35 0.99
N GLY A 209 -9.86 5.55 0.08
CA GLY A 209 -9.26 5.27 -1.22
C GLY A 209 -8.02 4.37 -1.15
N GLN A 210 -7.96 3.45 -0.19
CA GLN A 210 -6.84 2.50 0.01
C GLN A 210 -6.41 1.79 -1.29
N ILE A 211 -7.35 1.40 -2.15
CA ILE A 211 -7.02 0.72 -3.43
C ILE A 211 -6.24 1.65 -4.35
N THR A 212 -6.63 2.92 -4.45
CA THR A 212 -5.94 3.93 -5.25
C THR A 212 -4.53 4.18 -4.73
N ALA A 213 -4.37 4.29 -3.40
CA ALA A 213 -3.06 4.47 -2.77
C ALA A 213 -2.14 3.26 -3.00
N LEU A 214 -2.66 2.02 -2.89
CA LEU A 214 -1.88 0.80 -3.19
C LEU A 214 -1.41 0.76 -4.64
N ASN A 215 -2.29 1.10 -5.59
CA ASN A 215 -1.90 1.16 -7.01
C ASN A 215 -0.85 2.24 -7.26
N ASP A 216 -1.02 3.45 -6.70
CA ASP A 216 0.02 4.49 -6.81
C ASP A 216 1.36 3.99 -6.24
N CYS A 217 1.35 3.34 -5.08
CA CYS A 217 2.56 2.85 -4.43
C CYS A 217 3.32 1.80 -5.26
N VAL A 218 2.59 0.87 -5.89
CA VAL A 218 3.17 -0.13 -6.80
C VAL A 218 3.85 0.55 -7.99
N TYR A 219 3.18 1.52 -8.62
CA TYR A 219 3.73 2.22 -9.79
C TYR A 219 4.93 3.12 -9.43
N ARG A 220 4.91 3.78 -8.27
CA ARG A 220 6.08 4.53 -7.75
C ARG A 220 7.33 3.67 -7.63
N ASN A 221 7.14 2.38 -7.31
CA ASN A 221 8.22 1.45 -7.01
C ASN A 221 8.63 0.57 -8.19
N MET A 222 7.91 0.62 -9.32
CA MET A 222 8.13 -0.25 -10.47
C MET A 222 9.53 -0.16 -11.07
N GLY A 223 10.13 1.04 -11.09
CA GLY A 223 11.49 1.27 -11.57
C GLY A 223 12.58 1.04 -10.52
N ILE A 224 12.24 0.99 -9.24
CA ILE A 224 13.19 1.20 -8.13
C ILE A 224 13.32 -0.05 -7.24
N SER A 225 12.21 -0.73 -6.97
CA SER A 225 12.14 -1.84 -6.01
C SER A 225 11.95 -3.18 -6.73
N ARG A 226 12.67 -4.23 -6.27
CA ARG A 226 12.50 -5.59 -6.78
C ARG A 226 11.16 -6.19 -6.38
N TYR A 227 10.79 -6.01 -5.11
CA TYR A 227 9.52 -6.44 -4.55
C TYR A 227 8.85 -5.30 -3.78
N VAL A 228 7.52 -5.28 -3.81
CA VAL A 228 6.68 -4.40 -3.02
C VAL A 228 5.85 -5.26 -2.06
N VAL A 229 5.91 -4.95 -0.77
CA VAL A 229 5.14 -5.60 0.29
C VAL A 229 3.92 -4.73 0.59
N LEU A 230 2.71 -5.29 0.46
CA LEU A 230 1.45 -4.57 0.58
C LEU A 230 0.76 -5.02 1.86
N ASN A 231 0.96 -4.26 2.94
CA ASN A 231 0.50 -4.57 4.28
C ASN A 231 -0.31 -3.40 4.85
N ASP A 232 -1.20 -3.70 5.79
CA ASP A 232 -1.65 -2.71 6.77
C ASP A 232 -0.59 -2.55 7.86
N ILE A 233 -0.67 -1.48 8.64
CA ILE A 233 0.40 -1.11 9.59
C ILE A 233 0.50 -2.06 10.79
N ASP A 234 -0.56 -2.80 11.07
CA ASP A 234 -0.70 -3.82 12.10
C ASP A 234 -0.36 -5.25 11.59
N GLU A 235 0.13 -5.35 10.35
CA GLU A 235 0.42 -6.60 9.67
C GLU A 235 1.92 -6.74 9.31
N VAL A 236 2.50 -7.91 9.60
CA VAL A 236 3.88 -8.26 9.25
C VAL A 236 3.92 -9.62 8.56
N VAL A 237 4.54 -9.71 7.38
CA VAL A 237 4.82 -11.01 6.76
C VAL A 237 6.03 -11.61 7.47
N VAL A 238 5.81 -12.63 8.30
CA VAL A 238 6.83 -13.29 9.12
C VAL A 238 7.28 -14.58 8.44
N PRO A 239 8.54 -14.67 7.97
CA PRO A 239 9.13 -15.92 7.50
C PRO A 239 9.25 -16.92 8.64
N VAL A 240 8.64 -18.10 8.45
CA VAL A 240 8.69 -19.24 9.39
C VAL A 240 9.91 -20.10 9.08
N LEU A 241 10.11 -20.45 7.81
CA LEU A 241 11.20 -21.32 7.36
C LEU A 241 12.55 -20.60 7.24
N HIS A 242 12.55 -19.32 6.87
CA HIS A 242 13.76 -18.52 6.61
C HIS A 242 13.88 -17.35 7.58
N ASN A 243 15.02 -16.65 7.59
CA ASN A 243 15.28 -15.56 8.55
C ASN A 243 14.93 -14.16 8.05
N ASN A 244 14.71 -13.95 6.76
CA ASN A 244 14.41 -12.64 6.20
C ASN A 244 13.64 -12.80 4.88
N TRP A 245 13.16 -11.69 4.33
CA TRP A 245 12.44 -11.75 3.05
C TRP A 245 13.35 -12.10 1.88
N ALA A 246 14.63 -11.74 1.87
CA ALA A 246 15.54 -12.06 0.77
C ALA A 246 15.71 -13.57 0.58
N ASP A 247 15.98 -14.30 1.66
CA ASP A 247 16.14 -15.75 1.66
C ASP A 247 14.82 -16.44 1.30
N MET A 248 13.71 -15.97 1.89
CA MET A 248 12.37 -16.48 1.60
C MET A 248 12.01 -16.29 0.12
N MET A 249 12.21 -15.09 -0.43
CA MET A 249 11.90 -14.79 -1.83
C MET A 249 12.81 -15.55 -2.79
N SER A 250 14.08 -15.79 -2.42
CA SER A 250 15.00 -16.62 -3.21
C SER A 250 14.52 -18.07 -3.25
N TYR A 251 14.16 -18.65 -2.11
CA TYR A 251 13.57 -19.99 -2.02
C TYR A 251 12.30 -20.12 -2.87
N LEU A 252 11.36 -19.18 -2.71
CA LEU A 252 10.09 -19.20 -3.45
C LEU A 252 10.29 -19.03 -4.96
N SER A 253 11.23 -18.16 -5.36
CA SER A 253 11.50 -17.89 -6.78
C SER A 253 12.22 -19.06 -7.47
N MET A 254 13.09 -19.78 -6.77
CA MET A 254 13.73 -21.00 -7.31
C MET A 254 12.74 -22.16 -7.47
N GLY A 255 11.81 -22.33 -6.53
CA GLY A 255 10.80 -23.39 -6.58
C GLY A 255 9.62 -23.11 -7.52
N HIS A 256 9.40 -21.84 -7.90
CA HIS A 256 8.20 -21.42 -8.63
C HIS A 256 8.53 -20.35 -9.70
N LEU A 257 9.29 -20.75 -10.72
CA LEU A 257 9.66 -19.86 -11.84
C LEU A 257 8.44 -19.18 -12.48
N GLY A 258 8.58 -17.89 -12.79
CA GLY A 258 7.52 -17.08 -13.40
C GLY A 258 6.43 -16.61 -12.43
N THR A 259 6.60 -16.82 -11.12
CA THR A 259 5.72 -16.26 -10.09
C THR A 259 6.05 -14.80 -9.83
N GLU A 260 5.02 -13.96 -9.89
CA GLU A 260 5.16 -12.50 -9.78
C GLU A 260 4.39 -11.91 -8.58
N SER A 261 3.50 -12.68 -7.98
CA SER A 261 2.79 -12.31 -6.74
C SER A 261 2.69 -13.47 -5.76
N PHE A 262 2.94 -13.16 -4.49
CA PHE A 262 3.05 -14.11 -3.40
C PHE A 262 2.05 -13.72 -2.32
N PHE A 263 1.12 -14.61 -2.02
CA PHE A 263 0.00 -14.37 -1.11
C PHE A 263 0.22 -15.09 0.21
N PHE A 264 0.13 -14.34 1.30
CA PHE A 264 0.35 -14.81 2.66
C PHE A 264 -0.98 -14.83 3.41
N GLU A 265 -1.31 -15.99 3.98
CA GLU A 265 -2.56 -16.19 4.71
C GLU A 265 -2.56 -15.38 6.01
N ASN A 266 -3.68 -14.69 6.28
CA ASN A 266 -3.84 -13.91 7.50
C ASN A 266 -3.92 -14.81 8.75
N ASN A 267 -3.11 -14.50 9.75
CA ASN A 267 -3.13 -15.12 11.07
C ASN A 267 -3.35 -14.02 12.11
N VAL A 268 -4.57 -13.99 12.68
CA VAL A 268 -5.02 -12.96 13.61
C VAL A 268 -4.55 -13.27 15.02
N PHE A 269 -3.86 -12.32 15.65
CA PHE A 269 -3.46 -12.32 17.06
C PHE A 269 -4.24 -11.22 17.78
N ARG A 270 -5.06 -11.62 18.75
CA ARG A 270 -6.03 -10.74 19.40
C ARG A 270 -5.37 -9.87 20.46
N HIS A 271 -5.65 -8.57 20.45
CA HIS A 271 -5.18 -7.64 21.49
C HIS A 271 -5.61 -8.05 22.90
N ARG A 272 -6.79 -8.66 23.07
CA ARG A 272 -7.25 -9.08 24.40
C ARG A 272 -6.49 -10.28 24.97
N VAL A 273 -5.88 -11.10 24.12
CA VAL A 273 -5.22 -12.35 24.53
C VAL A 273 -3.72 -12.13 24.61
N VAL A 274 -3.24 -12.04 25.84
CA VAL A 274 -1.83 -11.84 26.19
C VAL A 274 -1.23 -13.19 26.58
N GLY A 275 -0.01 -13.47 26.15
CA GLY A 275 0.72 -14.67 26.55
C GLY A 275 1.35 -14.54 27.94
N ASP A 276 1.62 -15.68 28.57
CA ASP A 276 2.06 -15.76 29.97
C ASP A 276 3.55 -15.42 30.20
N ASP A 277 4.26 -14.95 29.19
CA ASP A 277 5.71 -14.74 29.25
C ASP A 277 6.06 -13.30 29.66
N SER A 278 6.37 -13.12 30.93
CA SER A 278 6.70 -11.82 31.52
C SER A 278 7.99 -11.19 30.99
N LYS A 279 8.83 -11.92 30.24
CA LYS A 279 10.04 -11.35 29.63
C LYS A 279 9.74 -10.23 28.62
N PHE A 280 8.51 -10.15 28.15
CA PHE A 280 8.03 -9.10 27.25
C PHE A 280 7.12 -8.08 27.92
N ASP A 281 7.13 -7.98 29.26
CA ASP A 281 6.48 -6.89 30.00
C ASP A 281 7.31 -5.60 29.88
N LEU A 282 7.39 -5.10 28.65
CA LEU A 282 8.18 -3.96 28.22
C LEU A 282 7.26 -2.83 27.73
N TRP A 283 7.75 -1.60 27.86
CA TRP A 283 7.15 -0.38 27.29
C TRP A 283 5.75 -0.05 27.80
N ALA A 284 5.46 -0.34 29.07
CA ALA A 284 4.18 -0.04 29.71
C ALA A 284 3.76 1.44 29.58
N ASP A 285 4.73 2.37 29.52
CA ASP A 285 4.49 3.81 29.41
C ASP A 285 4.31 4.31 27.96
N VAL A 286 4.39 3.43 26.96
CA VAL A 286 4.26 3.81 25.54
C VAL A 286 2.87 3.44 25.03
N PRO A 287 2.07 4.40 24.50
CA PRO A 287 0.75 4.10 23.97
C PRO A 287 0.78 3.06 22.85
N GLY A 288 -0.04 2.02 22.97
CA GLY A 288 -0.23 1.01 21.93
C GLY A 288 0.02 -0.42 22.40
N VAL A 289 0.13 -1.33 21.44
CA VAL A 289 0.18 -2.78 21.67
C VAL A 289 1.60 -3.30 21.52
N ASN A 290 2.06 -4.12 22.47
CA ASN A 290 3.31 -4.85 22.40
C ASN A 290 3.09 -6.20 21.69
N ILE A 291 3.43 -6.29 20.41
CA ILE A 291 3.15 -7.48 19.59
C ILE A 291 3.90 -8.73 20.05
N LEU A 292 4.99 -8.59 20.82
CA LEU A 292 5.73 -9.74 21.36
C LEU A 292 4.94 -10.50 22.44
N ARG A 293 3.97 -9.86 23.08
CA ARG A 293 3.10 -10.48 24.08
C ARG A 293 1.95 -11.28 23.46
N HIS A 294 1.64 -11.07 22.18
CA HIS A 294 0.52 -11.72 21.50
C HIS A 294 1.00 -12.91 20.67
N VAL A 295 0.95 -14.11 21.26
CA VAL A 295 1.44 -15.36 20.66
C VAL A 295 0.36 -16.41 20.43
N HIS A 296 -0.90 -16.07 20.64
CA HIS A 296 -2.02 -16.97 20.43
C HIS A 296 -2.83 -16.47 19.23
N ARG A 297 -2.77 -17.22 18.13
CA ARG A 297 -3.47 -16.87 16.88
C ARG A 297 -4.75 -17.66 16.71
N GLU A 298 -5.69 -17.06 15.99
CA GLU A 298 -6.89 -17.75 15.52
C GLU A 298 -6.52 -18.93 14.58
N PRO A 299 -7.28 -20.03 14.60
CA PRO A 299 -7.21 -21.04 13.56
C PRO A 299 -7.68 -20.47 12.22
N LEU A 300 -7.17 -21.02 11.12
CA LEU A 300 -7.67 -20.63 9.79
C LEU A 300 -9.13 -21.06 9.64
N ARG A 301 -9.93 -20.19 9.04
CA ARG A 301 -11.34 -20.49 8.80
C ARG A 301 -11.45 -21.34 7.55
N PHE A 302 -11.92 -22.58 7.70
CA PHE A 302 -12.09 -23.50 6.57
C PHE A 302 -13.31 -23.14 5.71
N LEU A 303 -14.36 -22.56 6.32
CA LEU A 303 -15.63 -22.24 5.66
C LEU A 303 -15.80 -20.75 5.32
N ALA A 304 -14.79 -19.92 5.59
CA ALA A 304 -14.85 -18.48 5.35
C ALA A 304 -13.64 -17.97 4.57
N PHE A 305 -13.78 -16.80 3.96
CA PHE A 305 -12.67 -16.13 3.30
C PHE A 305 -11.67 -15.63 4.34
N ASN A 306 -10.45 -16.19 4.34
CA ASN A 306 -9.33 -15.60 5.05
C ASN A 306 -8.70 -14.53 4.17
N ALA A 307 -8.64 -13.30 4.69
CA ALA A 307 -7.90 -12.21 4.08
C ALA A 307 -6.44 -12.61 3.82
N ARG A 308 -5.82 -11.96 2.84
CA ARG A 308 -4.41 -12.19 2.49
C ARG A 308 -3.73 -10.87 2.22
N LYS A 309 -2.43 -10.86 2.45
CA LYS A 309 -1.53 -9.78 2.02
C LYS A 309 -0.44 -10.32 1.14
N MET A 310 0.29 -9.43 0.51
CA MET A 310 0.98 -9.78 -0.72
C MET A 310 2.37 -9.16 -0.78
N ILE A 311 3.32 -9.95 -1.28
CA ILE A 311 4.58 -9.44 -1.82
C ILE A 311 4.49 -9.60 -3.33
N VAL A 312 4.75 -8.53 -4.08
CA VAL A 312 4.57 -8.51 -5.54
C VAL A 312 5.79 -7.96 -6.26
N ASN A 313 6.05 -8.43 -7.47
CA ASN A 313 6.92 -7.75 -8.41
C ASN A 313 6.15 -6.58 -9.04
N PRO A 314 6.53 -5.32 -8.75
CA PRO A 314 5.79 -4.16 -9.23
C PRO A 314 5.84 -4.02 -10.76
N ARG A 315 6.81 -4.64 -11.45
CA ARG A 315 6.90 -4.62 -12.92
C ARG A 315 5.86 -5.52 -13.59
N ALA A 316 5.44 -6.58 -12.91
CA ALA A 316 4.48 -7.55 -13.43
C ALA A 316 3.03 -7.20 -13.08
N VAL A 317 2.80 -6.43 -12.00
CA VAL A 317 1.46 -6.06 -11.54
C VAL A 317 0.94 -4.82 -12.26
N VAL A 318 -0.25 -4.93 -12.85
CA VAL A 318 -0.92 -3.82 -13.55
C VAL A 318 -2.00 -3.19 -12.68
N ARG A 319 -2.78 -4.01 -11.97
CA ARG A 319 -3.81 -3.58 -11.02
C ARG A 319 -3.74 -4.39 -9.74
N ILE A 320 -3.93 -3.70 -8.63
CA ILE A 320 -3.95 -4.29 -7.29
C ILE A 320 -5.22 -3.92 -6.54
N SER A 321 -5.60 -4.78 -5.60
CA SER A 321 -6.62 -4.52 -4.59
C SER A 321 -6.05 -4.90 -3.22
N VAL A 322 -6.86 -4.82 -2.16
CA VAL A 322 -6.43 -5.05 -0.77
C VAL A 322 -5.95 -6.49 -0.54
N HIS A 323 -6.61 -7.47 -1.17
CA HIS A 323 -6.34 -8.90 -0.95
C HIS A 323 -6.11 -9.69 -2.25
N LYS A 324 -6.03 -8.99 -3.39
CA LYS A 324 -6.01 -9.60 -4.73
C LYS A 324 -5.12 -8.79 -5.67
N VAL A 325 -4.67 -9.47 -6.73
CA VAL A 325 -4.06 -8.85 -7.91
C VAL A 325 -4.99 -9.10 -9.09
N PRO A 326 -5.95 -8.20 -9.38
CA PRO A 326 -6.91 -8.42 -10.46
C PRO A 326 -6.28 -8.53 -11.84
N TRP A 327 -5.14 -7.88 -12.07
CA TRP A 327 -4.43 -7.96 -13.35
C TRP A 327 -2.91 -7.90 -13.17
N GLN A 328 -2.23 -8.95 -13.66
CA GLN A 328 -0.78 -9.07 -13.71
C GLN A 328 -0.32 -9.91 -14.90
N MET A 329 0.96 -9.80 -15.21
CA MET A 329 1.70 -10.79 -16.02
C MET A 329 2.33 -11.83 -15.08
N GLY A 330 2.42 -13.08 -15.52
CA GLY A 330 3.01 -14.16 -14.73
C GLY A 330 2.06 -14.77 -13.69
N ALA A 331 2.59 -15.76 -12.97
CA ALA A 331 1.82 -16.60 -12.06
C ALA A 331 1.68 -15.96 -10.66
N ARG A 332 0.74 -16.50 -9.88
CA ARG A 332 0.57 -16.20 -8.46
C ARG A 332 0.84 -17.45 -7.63
N LEU A 333 1.42 -17.27 -6.45
CA LEU A 333 1.65 -18.33 -5.49
C LEU A 333 0.96 -18.03 -4.18
N ARG A 334 0.17 -18.99 -3.68
CA ARG A 334 -0.25 -18.99 -2.28
C ARG A 334 0.88 -19.61 -1.47
N VAL A 335 1.54 -18.80 -0.64
CA VAL A 335 2.69 -19.25 0.15
C VAL A 335 2.20 -20.17 1.26
N PRO A 336 2.76 -21.38 1.42
CA PRO A 336 2.39 -22.26 2.52
C PRO A 336 2.69 -21.61 3.88
N GLY A 337 1.79 -21.80 4.84
CA GLY A 337 1.99 -21.30 6.21
C GLY A 337 3.23 -21.87 6.91
N SER A 338 3.78 -22.98 6.44
CA SER A 338 5.07 -23.52 6.90
C SER A 338 6.27 -22.69 6.43
N VAL A 339 6.13 -21.92 5.35
CA VAL A 339 7.18 -21.06 4.80
C VAL A 339 7.08 -19.66 5.41
N ALA A 340 5.90 -19.06 5.42
CA ALA A 340 5.65 -17.74 5.99
C ALA A 340 4.17 -17.53 6.32
N ARG A 341 3.91 -16.64 7.28
CA ARG A 341 2.56 -16.26 7.73
C ARG A 341 2.45 -14.74 7.82
N LEU A 342 1.26 -14.21 7.54
CA LEU A 342 0.96 -12.83 7.87
C LEU A 342 0.55 -12.77 9.35
N HIS A 343 1.37 -12.12 10.18
CA HIS A 343 1.07 -11.83 11.58
C HIS A 343 0.24 -10.55 11.63
N HIS A 344 -1.03 -10.66 12.03
CA HIS A 344 -1.96 -9.53 12.14
C HIS A 344 -2.37 -9.37 13.59
N CYS A 345 -1.73 -8.46 14.31
CA CYS A 345 -2.05 -8.18 15.70
C CYS A 345 -3.10 -7.07 15.75
N ARG A 346 -4.33 -7.37 16.13
CA ARG A 346 -5.47 -6.44 15.99
C ARG A 346 -6.50 -6.57 17.11
N ASN A 347 -7.40 -5.59 17.17
CA ASN A 347 -8.61 -5.69 17.98
C ASN A 347 -9.50 -6.84 17.50
N ASP A 348 -10.31 -7.36 18.42
CA ASP A 348 -11.23 -8.46 18.15
C ASP A 348 -12.34 -8.05 17.18
N ASP A 349 -12.42 -8.76 16.07
CA ASP A 349 -13.52 -8.60 15.09
C ASP A 349 -14.51 -9.75 15.13
N ASP A 350 -14.13 -10.90 15.71
CA ASP A 350 -14.89 -12.13 15.62
C ASP A 350 -14.99 -12.84 16.98
N LEU A 351 -16.16 -12.73 17.59
CA LEU A 351 -16.46 -13.31 18.90
C LEU A 351 -16.75 -14.82 18.85
N TRP A 352 -16.70 -15.47 17.68
CA TRP A 352 -17.09 -16.88 17.51
C TRP A 352 -15.98 -17.88 17.85
N VAL A 353 -14.71 -17.48 17.85
CA VAL A 353 -13.58 -18.34 18.25
C VAL A 353 -13.34 -18.20 19.75
N ARG A 354 -13.34 -19.32 20.49
CA ARG A 354 -13.05 -19.36 21.93
C ARG A 354 -11.54 -19.27 22.16
N ASP A 355 -11.14 -18.69 23.28
CA ASP A 355 -9.71 -18.54 23.60
C ASP A 355 -8.99 -19.90 23.74
N SER A 356 -9.71 -20.94 24.15
CA SER A 356 -9.21 -22.33 24.22
C SER A 356 -8.90 -22.95 22.84
N GLU A 357 -9.39 -22.37 21.75
CA GLU A 357 -9.15 -22.83 20.37
C GLU A 357 -7.96 -22.13 19.72
N LEU A 358 -7.35 -21.16 20.40
CA LEU A 358 -6.23 -20.41 19.87
C LEU A 358 -4.97 -21.27 19.82
N ILE A 359 -4.18 -21.06 18.77
CA ILE A 359 -2.98 -21.82 18.50
C ILE A 359 -1.78 -20.98 18.92
N ARG A 360 -0.93 -21.53 19.78
CA ARG A 360 0.32 -20.89 20.18
C ARG A 360 1.29 -20.83 18.99
N ASP A 361 1.73 -19.63 18.63
CA ASP A 361 2.68 -19.34 17.56
C ASP A 361 3.69 -18.28 18.05
N THR A 362 4.93 -18.71 18.24
CA THR A 362 6.04 -17.86 18.70
C THR A 362 7.00 -17.49 17.57
N SER A 363 6.58 -17.60 16.30
CA SER A 363 7.47 -17.38 15.15
C SER A 363 8.09 -15.97 15.14
N LEU A 364 7.37 -14.97 15.66
CA LEU A 364 7.86 -13.60 15.79
C LEU A 364 9.04 -13.48 16.78
N TRP A 365 9.10 -14.34 17.81
CA TRP A 365 10.12 -14.26 18.86
C TRP A 365 11.54 -14.52 18.36
N LYS A 366 11.69 -15.14 17.18
CA LYS A 366 12.98 -15.25 16.49
C LYS A 366 13.68 -13.89 16.30
N TYR A 367 12.89 -12.82 16.20
CA TYR A 367 13.39 -11.45 15.99
C TYR A 367 13.42 -10.61 17.27
N SER A 368 12.98 -11.15 18.40
CA SER A 368 12.73 -10.39 19.64
C SER A 368 13.95 -9.61 20.13
N ALA A 369 15.15 -10.20 20.13
CA ALA A 369 16.36 -9.53 20.60
C ALA A 369 16.69 -8.27 19.77
N ALA A 370 16.63 -8.38 18.44
CA ALA A 370 16.86 -7.25 17.54
C ALA A 370 15.74 -6.21 17.64
N LEU A 371 14.48 -6.67 17.70
CA LEU A 371 13.32 -5.80 17.81
C LEU A 371 13.36 -4.98 19.10
N ILE A 372 13.60 -5.62 20.26
CA ILE A 372 13.69 -4.93 21.55
C ILE A 372 14.78 -3.88 21.54
N LYS A 373 15.98 -4.24 21.04
CA LYS A 373 17.11 -3.31 20.92
C LYS A 373 16.72 -2.07 20.11
N ASN A 374 16.13 -2.26 18.93
CA ASN A 374 15.79 -1.15 18.04
C ASN A 374 14.65 -0.29 18.58
N VAL A 375 13.59 -0.92 19.10
CA VAL A 375 12.44 -0.21 19.69
C VAL A 375 12.88 0.65 20.88
N ASN A 376 13.76 0.12 21.76
CA ASN A 376 14.33 0.90 22.86
C ASN A 376 15.09 2.14 22.36
N CYS A 377 15.85 2.01 21.27
CA CYS A 377 16.57 3.13 20.65
C CYS A 377 15.60 4.21 20.15
N VAL A 378 14.52 3.83 19.46
CA VAL A 378 13.55 4.80 18.95
C VAL A 378 12.81 5.50 20.09
N ILE A 379 12.35 4.75 21.10
CA ILE A 379 11.64 5.30 22.26
C ILE A 379 12.53 6.32 22.99
N SER A 380 13.82 6.02 23.19
CA SER A 380 14.72 6.94 23.88
C SER A 380 14.96 8.24 23.11
N HIS A 381 14.95 8.20 21.78
CA HIS A 381 15.21 9.37 20.93
C HIS A 381 13.96 10.21 20.66
N VAL A 382 12.77 9.60 20.61
CA VAL A 382 11.55 10.26 20.10
C VAL A 382 10.52 10.53 21.18
N LEU A 383 10.40 9.64 22.17
CA LEU A 383 9.31 9.68 23.16
C LEU A 383 9.76 10.17 24.53
N LYS A 384 11.07 10.16 24.80
CA LYS A 384 11.67 10.65 26.06
C LYS A 384 12.46 11.95 25.89
N SER A 385 12.49 12.51 24.68
CA SER A 385 13.19 13.75 24.31
C SER A 385 12.30 14.99 24.32
#